data_AF-A0A818DYY5-F1
#
_entry.id   AF-A0A818DYY5-F1
#
_cell.length_a   1.000
_cell.length_b   1.000
_cell.length_c   1.000
_cell.angle_alpha   90.00
_cell.angle_beta   90.00
_cell.angle_gamma   90.00
#
_symmetry.space_group_name_H-M   'P 1'
#
loop_
_entity.id
_entity.type
_entity.pdbx_description
1 polymer ?
#
loop_
_entity_poly.entity_id
_entity_poly.type
_entity_poly.pdbx_seq_one_letter_code
_entity_poly.pdbx_strand_id
1 'polypeptide(L)'
;MAESPKSHVDVLMIGTGEYTTGYVHGKASQSDKSKGVVALTLIDLRRRGKTSRLGICGTNGKKFADIRKHMQQAIGDVYKDMDLTLDWWLVAMF
;
A
#
# COMPACT_ATOMS: atom_id res chain seq x y z
N MET A 1 -13.86 32.45 -12.87
CA MET A 1 -12.74 31.93 -12.08
C MET A 1 -12.45 30.53 -12.60
N ALA A 2 -11.33 30.31 -13.27
CA ALA A 2 -10.94 28.98 -13.73
C ALA A 2 -10.58 28.12 -12.51
N GLU A 3 -11.10 26.89 -12.46
CA GLU A 3 -10.82 25.94 -11.38
C GLU A 3 -9.31 25.62 -11.39
N SER A 4 -8.65 25.80 -10.24
CA SER A 4 -7.24 25.42 -10.07
C SER A 4 -7.08 23.92 -10.36
N PRO A 5 -6.01 23.47 -11.05
CA PRO A 5 -5.77 22.05 -11.27
C PRO A 5 -5.79 21.34 -9.92
N LYS A 6 -6.66 20.33 -9.78
CA LYS A 6 -6.78 19.53 -8.57
C LYS A 6 -5.48 18.75 -8.38
N SER A 7 -4.52 19.29 -7.63
CA SER A 7 -3.30 18.58 -7.29
C SER A 7 -3.67 17.37 -6.44
N HIS A 8 -3.43 16.17 -6.95
CA HIS A 8 -3.68 14.93 -6.24
C HIS A 8 -2.80 14.84 -4.98
N VAL A 9 -3.27 14.08 -3.98
CA VAL A 9 -2.54 13.90 -2.73
C VAL A 9 -1.53 12.75 -2.87
N ASP A 10 -0.26 13.03 -2.61
CA ASP A 10 0.77 12.01 -2.43
C ASP A 10 0.73 11.46 -1.00
N VAL A 11 0.91 10.16 -0.83
CA VAL A 11 0.71 9.47 0.46
C VAL A 11 1.88 8.57 0.81
N LEU A 12 2.41 8.73 2.03
CA LEU A 12 3.37 7.82 2.64
C LEU A 12 2.68 7.01 3.74
N MET A 13 2.65 5.69 3.58
CA MET A 13 2.19 4.75 4.60
C MET A 13 3.38 4.36 5.49
N ILE A 14 3.30 4.69 6.79
CA ILE A 14 4.34 4.33 7.76
C ILE A 14 3.98 3.00 8.42
N GLY A 15 4.83 2.00 8.26
CA GLY A 15 4.65 0.67 8.79
C GLY A 15 4.25 -0.36 7.73
N THR A 16 4.81 -1.56 7.85
CA THR A 16 4.65 -2.70 6.92
C THR A 16 4.00 -3.89 7.62
N GLY A 17 3.03 -3.60 8.48
CA GLY A 17 2.28 -4.60 9.25
C GLY A 17 1.02 -5.05 8.53
N GLU A 18 0.24 -5.88 9.23
CA GLU A 18 -0.99 -6.49 8.71
C GLU A 18 -2.01 -5.46 8.25
N TYR A 19 -2.31 -4.42 9.03
CA TYR A 19 -3.28 -3.40 8.60
C TYR A 19 -2.87 -2.64 7.33
N THR A 20 -1.56 -2.40 7.17
CA THR A 20 -1.05 -1.66 6.00
C THR A 20 -1.00 -2.55 4.77
N THR A 21 -0.38 -3.72 4.91
CA THR A 21 0.06 -4.54 3.77
C THR A 21 -0.58 -5.91 3.72
N GLY A 22 -1.32 -6.30 4.76
CA GLY A 22 -1.85 -7.64 4.92
C GLY A 22 -0.84 -8.68 5.38
N TYR A 23 0.45 -8.32 5.39
CA TYR A 23 1.53 -9.26 5.64
C TYR A 23 1.75 -9.53 7.14
N VAL A 24 1.82 -10.81 7.48
CA VAL A 24 2.22 -11.33 8.80
C VAL A 24 3.26 -12.44 8.61
N HIS A 25 4.18 -12.60 9.58
CA HIS A 25 5.21 -13.66 9.54
C HIS A 25 4.67 -15.07 9.89
N GLY A 26 3.34 -15.28 9.85
CA GLY A 26 2.69 -16.47 10.40
C GLY A 26 1.24 -16.65 9.91
N LYS A 27 0.34 -17.19 10.75
CA LYS A 27 -1.07 -17.39 10.39
C LYS A 27 -1.76 -16.04 10.13
N ALA A 28 -2.09 -15.77 8.86
CA ALA A 28 -2.90 -14.64 8.44
C ALA A 28 -4.24 -14.61 9.20
N SER A 29 -4.68 -13.43 9.63
CA SER A 29 -6.03 -13.25 10.17
C SER A 29 -7.07 -13.59 9.09
N GLN A 30 -8.17 -14.28 9.44
CA GLN A 30 -9.29 -14.52 8.51
C GLN A 30 -10.13 -13.26 8.21
N SER A 31 -9.73 -12.09 8.74
CA SER A 31 -10.38 -10.79 8.51
C SER A 31 -9.79 -10.05 7.30
N ASP A 32 -10.47 -9.03 6.77
CA ASP A 32 -9.96 -8.14 5.72
C ASP A 32 -8.61 -7.46 6.07
N LYS A 33 -8.21 -7.49 7.35
CA LYS A 33 -6.86 -7.13 7.80
C LYS A 33 -5.78 -7.86 7.00
N SER A 34 -5.99 -9.14 6.66
CA SER A 34 -5.05 -9.92 5.86
C SER A 34 -4.84 -9.40 4.44
N LYS A 35 -5.72 -8.52 3.94
CA LYS A 35 -5.57 -7.90 2.61
C LYS A 35 -4.79 -6.58 2.66
N GLY A 36 -4.53 -6.01 3.85
CA GLY A 36 -3.90 -4.71 3.97
C GLY A 36 -4.85 -3.57 3.63
N VAL A 37 -5.90 -3.40 4.44
CA VAL A 37 -7.00 -2.44 4.19
C VAL A 37 -6.54 -1.02 3.89
N VAL A 38 -5.43 -0.56 4.48
CA VAL A 38 -4.89 0.79 4.22
C VAL A 38 -4.32 0.87 2.80
N ALA A 39 -3.44 -0.05 2.41
CA ALA A 39 -2.88 -0.04 1.05
C ALA A 39 -3.97 -0.27 0.00
N LEU A 40 -4.88 -1.22 0.23
CA LEU A 40 -6.02 -1.48 -0.65
C LEU A 40 -6.85 -0.21 -0.89
N THR A 41 -7.18 0.51 0.18
CA THR A 41 -7.96 1.74 0.11
C THR A 41 -7.23 2.84 -0.64
N LEU A 42 -5.93 3.05 -0.35
CA LEU A 42 -5.14 4.11 -0.99
C LEU A 42 -4.87 3.83 -2.48
N ILE A 43 -4.70 2.56 -2.85
CA ILE A 43 -4.57 2.13 -4.24
C ILE A 43 -5.89 2.33 -4.99
N ASP A 44 -7.02 1.98 -4.38
CA ASP A 44 -8.33 2.24 -4.98
C ASP A 44 -8.62 3.75 -5.11
N LEU A 45 -8.20 4.56 -4.14
CA LEU A 45 -8.26 6.02 -4.24
C LEU A 45 -7.38 6.56 -5.37
N ARG A 46 -6.20 5.94 -5.61
CA ARG A 46 -5.35 6.29 -6.76
C ARG A 46 -6.03 5.96 -8.07
N ARG A 47 -6.61 4.76 -8.17
CA ARG A 47 -7.41 4.33 -9.32
C ARG A 47 -8.58 5.29 -9.62
N ARG A 48 -9.15 5.92 -8.58
CA ARG A 48 -10.21 6.94 -8.69
C ARG A 48 -9.71 8.38 -8.86
N GLY A 49 -8.40 8.59 -9.06
CA GLY A 49 -7.80 9.92 -9.23
C GLY A 49 -7.90 10.81 -7.98
N LYS A 50 -7.88 10.23 -6.78
CA LYS A 50 -7.90 10.97 -5.51
C LYS A 50 -6.50 11.09 -4.88
N THR A 51 -5.67 10.09 -5.11
CA THR A 51 -4.24 10.08 -4.74
C THR A 51 -3.38 9.86 -5.98
N SER A 52 -2.10 10.22 -5.88
CA SER A 52 -1.13 10.12 -6.98
C SER A 52 0.01 9.17 -6.64
N ARG A 53 1.05 9.68 -6.00
CA ARG A 53 2.22 8.89 -5.63
C ARG A 53 1.97 8.21 -4.29
N LEU A 54 2.25 6.91 -4.23
CA LEU A 54 2.08 6.12 -3.03
C LEU A 54 3.44 5.54 -2.60
N GLY A 55 3.75 5.65 -1.32
CA GLY A 55 4.96 5.10 -0.71
C GLY A 55 4.65 4.27 0.53
N ILE A 56 5.50 3.28 0.80
CA ILE A 56 5.52 2.50 2.04
C ILE A 56 6.86 2.68 2.73
N CYS A 57 6.82 2.87 4.04
CA CYS A 57 8.01 2.95 4.87
C CYS A 57 8.08 1.79 5.87
N GLY A 58 9.19 1.05 5.86
CA GLY A 58 9.47 -0.04 6.79
C GLY A 58 10.68 0.23 7.69
N THR A 59 10.88 -0.60 8.70
CA THR A 59 12.06 -0.55 9.58
C THR A 59 13.28 -1.25 8.98
N ASN A 60 13.06 -2.29 8.16
CA ASN A 60 14.09 -2.96 7.38
C ASN A 60 13.49 -3.49 6.05
N GLY A 61 14.36 -3.71 5.07
CA GLY A 61 13.95 -4.15 3.73
C GLY A 61 13.78 -5.67 3.58
N LYS A 62 14.07 -6.46 4.62
CA LYS A 62 14.18 -7.93 4.51
C LYS A 62 12.89 -8.59 4.03
N LYS A 63 11.74 -8.05 4.44
CA LYS A 63 10.41 -8.57 4.11
C LYS A 63 9.74 -7.92 2.89
N PHE A 64 10.39 -6.99 2.20
CA PHE A 64 9.74 -6.23 1.12
C PHE A 64 9.37 -7.10 -0.07
N ALA A 65 10.20 -8.09 -0.42
CA ALA A 65 9.90 -9.03 -1.49
C ALA A 65 8.63 -9.85 -1.17
N ASP A 66 8.54 -10.38 0.06
CA ASP A 66 7.38 -11.16 0.49
C ASP A 66 6.11 -10.33 0.59
N ILE A 67 6.22 -9.08 1.07
CA ILE A 67 5.10 -8.14 1.08
C ILE A 67 4.59 -7.87 -0.34
N ARG A 68 5.49 -7.63 -1.30
CA ARG A 68 5.09 -7.40 -2.70
C ARG A 68 4.34 -8.60 -3.26
N LYS A 69 4.85 -9.82 -3.01
CA LYS A 69 4.19 -11.06 -3.42
C LYS A 69 2.81 -11.19 -2.78
N HIS A 70 2.71 -10.94 -1.48
CA HIS A 70 1.45 -10.98 -0.75
C HIS A 70 0.43 -9.96 -1.29
N MET A 71 0.86 -8.72 -1.53
CA MET A 71 0.00 -7.67 -2.09
C MET A 71 -0.46 -8.00 -3.51
N GLN A 72 0.39 -8.60 -4.34
CA GLN A 72 -0.03 -9.10 -5.65
C GLN A 72 -1.16 -10.13 -5.51
N GLN A 73 -0.99 -11.13 -4.67
CA GLN A 73 -1.98 -12.19 -4.46
C GLN A 73 -3.28 -11.69 -3.82
N ALA A 74 -3.19 -10.79 -2.84
CA ALA A 74 -4.34 -10.32 -2.07
C ALA A 74 -5.09 -9.17 -2.75
N ILE A 75 -4.41 -8.35 -3.56
CA ILE A 75 -4.96 -7.16 -4.19
C ILE A 75 -4.93 -7.27 -5.71
N GLY A 76 -3.73 -7.42 -6.30
CA GLY A 76 -3.53 -7.39 -7.75
C GLY A 76 -4.28 -8.49 -8.51
N ASP A 77 -4.34 -9.70 -7.95
CA ASP A 77 -5.00 -10.85 -8.57
C ASP A 77 -6.50 -10.90 -8.28
N VAL A 78 -6.97 -10.15 -7.27
CA VAL A 78 -8.37 -10.20 -6.78
C VAL A 78 -9.20 -9.04 -7.31
N TYR A 79 -8.61 -7.85 -7.46
CA TYR A 79 -9.31 -6.63 -7.82
C TYR A 79 -8.82 -6.09 -9.17
N LYS A 80 -9.77 -5.69 -10.02
CA LYS A 80 -9.45 -5.16 -11.36
C LYS A 80 -8.80 -3.78 -11.30
N ASP A 81 -7.78 -3.60 -12.15
CA ASP A 81 -7.11 -2.33 -12.42
C ASP A 81 -6.45 -1.68 -11.19
N MET A 82 -5.98 -2.51 -10.24
CA MET A 82 -5.20 -2.04 -9.09
C MET A 82 -3.72 -1.92 -9.46
N ASP A 83 -3.26 -0.70 -9.70
CA ASP A 83 -1.83 -0.41 -9.82
C ASP A 83 -1.15 -0.61 -8.45
N LEU A 84 -0.18 -1.51 -8.35
CA LEU A 84 0.58 -1.81 -7.13
C LEU A 84 1.94 -1.11 -7.08
N THR A 85 2.21 -0.15 -7.98
CA THR A 85 3.46 0.60 -7.99
C THR A 85 3.57 1.45 -6.73
N LEU A 86 4.59 1.19 -5.92
CA LEU A 86 4.84 1.86 -4.64
C LEU A 86 6.32 2.22 -4.53
N ASP A 87 6.61 3.37 -3.95
CA ASP A 87 7.95 3.68 -3.48
C ASP A 87 8.22 2.98 -2.14
N TRP A 88 9.43 2.43 -2.00
CA TRP A 88 9.81 1.66 -0.81
C TRP A 88 10.90 2.40 -0.05
N TRP A 89 10.53 2.90 1.12
CA TRP A 89 11.41 3.65 2.01
C TRP A 89 11.75 2.84 3.25
N LEU A 90 12.92 3.13 3.80
CA LEU A 90 13.35 2.65 5.10
C LEU A 90 13.47 3.84 6.04
N VAL A 91 12.91 3.73 7.23
CA VAL A 91 13.27 4.66 8.31
C VAL A 91 14.70 4.31 8.71
N ALA A 92 15.62 5.26 8.60
CA ALA A 92 16.93 5.11 9.22
C ALA A 92 16.69 4.94 10.73
N MET A 93 17.08 3.78 11.28
CA MET A 93 17.19 3.63 12.72
C MET A 93 18.33 4.54 13.15
N PHE A 94 17.99 5.64 13.83
CA PHE A 94 18.95 6.52 14.51
C PHE A 94 19.66 5.76 15.64
#